data_AF-A0A0B1S781-F1
#
_entry.id   AF-A0A0B1S781-F1
#
_cell.length_a   1.000
_cell.length_b   1.000
_cell.length_c   1.000
_cell.angle_alpha   90.00
_cell.angle_beta   90.00
_cell.angle_gamma   90.00
#
_symmetry.space_group_name_H-M   'P 1'
#
loop_
_entity.id
_entity.type
_entity.pdbx_description
1 polymer ?
#
loop_
_entity_poly.entity_id
_entity_poly.type
_entity_poly.pdbx_seq_one_letter_code
_entity_poly.pdbx_strand_id
1 'polypeptide(L)'
;FQSTTQLCLRIIAGDPFHEEGSSIATHTSTVLHPAPPPAVFCNAVLRMTTILMQALGQASFSLEMVSGAEGLGAAADRIEAVLCHLLIPLFLRTSTNPREASVIHGKDLSFCLSLMQHAISPPIGKHSTAPTTTSTTLATTFIRGDITGRQGSVSVTDRGHSATVSTLRIVRDSVSQCIYLALKVMMLCFGKLLTPMWPKVARLVK
;
A
#
# COMPACT_ATOMS: atom_id res chain seq x y z
N PHE A 1 18.25 15.31 -9.47
CA PHE A 1 17.50 14.29 -10.24
C PHE A 1 16.70 13.35 -9.35
N GLN A 2 17.30 12.67 -8.37
CA GLN A 2 16.58 11.76 -7.46
C GLN A 2 15.48 12.47 -6.66
N SER A 3 15.79 13.59 -5.98
CA SER A 3 14.81 14.39 -5.23
C SER A 3 13.65 14.92 -6.10
N THR A 4 13.94 15.40 -7.31
CA THR A 4 12.91 15.84 -8.27
C THR A 4 11.97 14.69 -8.68
N THR A 5 12.53 13.50 -8.90
CA THR A 5 11.73 12.32 -9.29
C THR A 5 10.82 11.87 -8.15
N GLN A 6 11.34 11.86 -6.91
CA GLN A 6 10.55 11.56 -5.72
C GLN A 6 9.38 12.55 -5.55
N LEU A 7 9.62 13.84 -5.74
CA LEU A 7 8.56 14.85 -5.72
C LEU A 7 7.46 14.54 -6.75
N CYS A 8 7.86 14.21 -7.98
CA CYS A 8 6.90 13.87 -9.03
C CYS A 8 6.15 12.56 -8.75
N LEU A 9 6.79 11.56 -8.14
CA LEU A 9 6.15 10.31 -7.73
C LEU A 9 5.07 10.56 -6.66
N ARG A 10 5.34 11.43 -5.68
CA ARG A 10 4.37 11.85 -4.67
C ARG A 10 3.15 12.54 -5.28
N ILE A 11 3.36 13.42 -6.27
CA ILE A 11 2.28 14.06 -7.03
C ILE A 11 1.40 13.00 -7.72
N ILE A 12 1.99 11.98 -8.34
CA ILE A 12 1.24 10.90 -9.00
C ILE A 12 0.43 10.08 -8.02
N ALA A 13 0.98 9.79 -6.84
CA ALA A 13 0.30 9.02 -5.81
C ALA A 13 -0.77 9.82 -5.04
N GLY A 14 -0.91 11.12 -5.33
CA GLY A 14 -1.85 12.01 -4.67
C GLY A 14 -1.47 12.27 -3.21
N ASP A 15 -0.17 12.33 -2.91
CA ASP A 15 0.32 12.73 -1.59
C ASP A 15 -0.14 14.18 -1.33
N PRO A 16 -0.99 14.44 -0.31
CA PRO A 16 -1.38 15.79 0.03
C PRO A 16 -0.15 16.48 0.60
N PHE A 17 0.53 17.30 -0.21
CA PHE A 17 1.47 18.28 0.29
C PHE A 17 0.69 19.16 1.27
N HIS A 18 0.89 18.93 2.57
CA HIS A 18 0.19 19.67 3.60
C HIS A 18 0.72 21.10 3.58
N GLU A 19 0.13 21.97 2.75
CA GLU A 19 0.15 23.40 3.04
C GLU A 19 -0.74 23.60 4.26
N GLU A 20 -0.14 24.07 5.35
CA GLU A 20 -0.83 24.50 6.57
C GLU A 20 -1.92 25.53 6.19
N GLY A 21 -3.16 25.07 5.95
CA GLY A 21 -4.29 25.98 5.72
C GLY A 21 -5.44 25.47 4.84
N SER A 22 -5.26 24.42 4.05
CA SER A 22 -6.32 23.91 3.15
C SER A 22 -6.91 22.59 3.65
N SER A 23 -7.89 22.67 4.55
CA SER A 23 -8.72 21.55 4.99
C SER A 23 -9.78 21.20 3.93
N ILE A 24 -9.36 20.78 2.74
CA ILE A 24 -10.26 20.05 1.85
C ILE A 24 -10.34 18.63 2.39
N ALA A 25 -11.45 18.34 3.08
CA ALA A 25 -11.83 16.99 3.45
C ALA A 25 -12.00 16.16 2.17
N THR A 26 -10.92 15.54 1.70
CA THR A 26 -10.99 14.55 0.64
C THR A 26 -11.62 13.30 1.25
N HIS A 27 -12.83 12.96 0.80
CA HIS A 27 -13.46 11.70 1.16
C HIS A 27 -12.57 10.55 0.65
N THR A 28 -11.81 9.93 1.56
CA THR A 28 -10.84 8.85 1.30
C THR A 28 -11.51 7.49 1.07
N SER A 29 -12.65 7.46 0.37
CA SER A 29 -13.31 6.19 0.02
C SER A 29 -12.81 5.62 -1.30
N THR A 30 -12.18 6.42 -2.16
CA THR A 30 -11.70 5.98 -3.49
C THR A 30 -10.19 6.17 -3.66
N VAL A 31 -9.57 5.30 -4.44
CA VAL A 31 -8.14 5.38 -4.80
C VAL A 31 -7.89 6.53 -5.79
N LEU A 32 -8.93 7.04 -6.44
CA LEU A 32 -8.84 8.07 -7.47
C LEU A 32 -8.73 9.46 -6.83
N HIS A 33 -7.74 10.23 -7.29
CA HIS A 33 -7.63 11.64 -6.92
C HIS A 33 -8.74 12.44 -7.62
N PRO A 34 -9.38 13.44 -6.97
CA PRO A 34 -10.43 14.26 -7.59
C PRO A 34 -9.97 14.99 -8.86
N ALA A 35 -8.66 15.26 -8.96
CA ALA A 35 -8.01 15.85 -10.12
C ALA A 35 -6.69 15.12 -10.39
N PRO A 36 -6.67 13.97 -11.10
CA PRO A 36 -5.44 13.25 -11.35
C PRO A 36 -4.49 14.11 -12.20
N PRO A 37 -3.15 14.02 -12.01
CA PRO A 37 -2.20 14.75 -12.84
C PRO A 37 -2.38 14.41 -14.33
N PRO A 38 -2.03 15.32 -15.26
CA PRO A 38 -2.16 15.06 -16.68
C PRO A 38 -1.45 13.76 -17.11
N ALA A 39 -2.06 12.98 -18.01
CA ALA A 39 -1.50 11.69 -18.44
C ALA A 39 -0.07 11.81 -19.02
N VAL A 40 0.24 12.92 -19.69
CA VAL A 40 1.59 13.20 -20.23
C VAL A 40 2.61 13.34 -19.09
N PHE A 41 2.22 14.00 -17.99
CA PHE A 41 3.06 14.11 -16.80
C PHE A 41 3.30 12.74 -16.18
N CYS A 42 2.24 11.96 -15.93
CA CYS A 42 2.37 10.62 -15.36
C CYS A 42 3.31 9.72 -16.18
N ASN A 43 3.15 9.74 -17.51
CA ASN A 43 4.03 8.99 -18.41
C ASN A 43 5.49 9.47 -18.37
N ALA A 44 5.72 10.78 -18.27
CA ALA A 44 7.06 11.33 -18.17
C ALA A 44 7.75 10.88 -16.87
N VAL A 45 7.04 10.91 -15.74
CA VAL A 45 7.59 10.47 -14.45
C VAL A 45 7.89 8.99 -14.44
N LEU A 46 6.98 8.14 -14.95
CA LEU A 46 7.24 6.70 -15.06
C LEU A 46 8.46 6.41 -15.94
N ARG A 47 8.64 7.17 -17.03
CA ARG A 47 9.83 7.09 -17.88
C ARG A 47 11.10 7.53 -17.15
N MET A 48 11.04 8.61 -16.39
CA MET A 48 12.17 9.06 -15.58
C MET A 48 12.55 8.01 -14.54
N THR A 49 11.56 7.39 -13.89
CA THR A 49 11.75 6.29 -12.95
C THR A 49 12.47 5.11 -13.61
N THR A 50 12.02 4.64 -14.77
CA THR A 50 12.69 3.51 -15.46
C THR A 50 14.11 3.86 -15.89
N ILE A 51 14.35 5.07 -16.40
CA ILE A 51 15.69 5.56 -16.74
C ILE A 51 16.60 5.59 -15.51
N LEU A 52 16.12 6.10 -14.37
CA LEU A 52 16.92 6.17 -13.14
C LEU A 52 17.18 4.80 -12.53
N MET A 53 16.20 3.89 -12.56
CA MET A 53 16.40 2.49 -12.15
C MET A 53 17.48 1.81 -13.01
N GLN A 54 17.53 2.12 -14.30
CA GLN A 54 18.53 1.58 -15.22
C GLN A 54 19.91 2.23 -15.04
N ALA A 55 19.97 3.56 -14.87
CA ALA A 55 21.21 4.32 -14.83
C ALA A 55 21.92 4.26 -13.47
N LEU A 56 21.16 4.33 -12.37
CA LEU A 56 21.70 4.28 -11.01
C LEU A 56 21.76 2.85 -10.46
N GLY A 57 21.02 1.94 -11.10
CA GLY A 57 20.95 0.55 -10.70
C GLY A 57 20.23 0.35 -9.37
N GLN A 58 20.17 -0.92 -8.98
CA GLN A 58 19.31 -1.38 -7.91
C GLN A 58 19.82 -1.07 -6.49
N ALA A 59 21.05 -0.62 -6.32
CA ALA A 59 21.59 -0.23 -5.01
C ALA A 59 21.19 1.21 -4.63
N SER A 60 20.93 2.05 -5.63
CA SER A 60 20.67 3.48 -5.43
C SER A 60 19.24 3.87 -5.80
N PHE A 61 18.62 3.17 -6.75
CA PHE A 61 17.28 3.48 -7.23
C PHE A 61 16.51 2.18 -7.55
N SER A 62 16.16 1.43 -6.50
CA SER A 62 15.40 0.17 -6.59
C SER A 62 13.89 0.39 -6.63
N LEU A 63 13.13 -0.63 -7.03
CA LEU A 63 11.67 -0.59 -6.94
C LEU A 63 11.20 -0.42 -5.48
N GLU A 64 11.90 -1.02 -4.52
CA GLU A 64 11.65 -0.87 -3.09
C GLU A 64 11.80 0.57 -2.61
N MET A 65 12.87 1.27 -3.03
CA MET A 65 13.06 2.68 -2.68
C MET A 65 11.95 3.57 -3.29
N VAL A 66 11.64 3.34 -4.56
CA VAL A 66 10.63 4.12 -5.31
C VAL A 66 9.23 3.92 -4.74
N SER A 67 8.90 2.72 -4.26
CA SER A 67 7.59 2.40 -3.69
C SER A 67 7.49 2.58 -2.18
N GLY A 68 8.61 2.78 -1.50
CA GLY A 68 8.69 3.05 -0.06
C GLY A 68 8.52 4.54 0.28
N ALA A 69 8.63 4.86 1.57
CA ALA A 69 8.48 6.22 2.09
C ALA A 69 9.44 7.24 1.45
N GLU A 70 10.65 6.82 1.08
CA GLU A 70 11.62 7.67 0.38
C GLU A 70 11.08 8.14 -0.99
N GLY A 71 10.49 7.21 -1.75
CA GLY A 71 9.93 7.48 -3.07
C GLY A 71 8.56 8.15 -3.04
N LEU A 72 7.63 7.60 -2.26
CA LEU A 72 6.21 7.95 -2.27
C LEU A 72 5.73 8.76 -1.06
N GLY A 73 6.60 9.05 -0.09
CA GLY A 73 6.18 9.77 1.13
C GLY A 73 5.09 9.00 1.89
N ALA A 74 4.10 9.73 2.41
CA ALA A 74 2.99 9.15 3.18
C ALA A 74 2.10 8.23 2.33
N ALA A 75 2.12 8.37 0.99
CA ALA A 75 1.38 7.48 0.11
C ALA A 75 1.91 6.04 0.12
N ALA A 76 3.14 5.80 0.58
CA ALA A 76 3.71 4.47 0.72
C ALA A 76 2.94 3.58 1.72
N ASP A 77 2.30 4.18 2.74
CA ASP A 77 1.50 3.45 3.73
C ASP A 77 0.15 2.98 3.17
N ARG A 78 -0.27 3.54 2.03
CA ARG A 78 -1.51 3.20 1.34
C ARG A 78 -1.22 2.24 0.20
N ILE A 79 -1.27 0.93 0.48
CA ILE A 79 -0.98 -0.12 -0.50
C ILE A 79 -1.74 0.05 -1.83
N GLU A 80 -2.99 0.53 -1.78
CA GLU A 80 -3.78 0.81 -2.99
C GLU A 80 -3.15 1.91 -3.86
N ALA A 81 -2.61 2.96 -3.25
CA ALA A 81 -1.90 4.02 -3.96
C ALA A 81 -0.59 3.49 -4.57
N VAL A 82 0.17 2.71 -3.80
CA VAL A 82 1.41 2.08 -4.28
C VAL A 82 1.13 1.18 -5.49
N LEU A 83 0.09 0.33 -5.41
CA LEU A 83 -0.25 -0.59 -6.49
C LEU A 83 -0.83 0.14 -7.70
N CYS A 84 -1.84 0.97 -7.52
CA CYS A 84 -2.63 1.54 -8.61
C CYS A 84 -1.97 2.75 -9.28
N HIS A 85 -1.23 3.58 -8.54
CA HIS A 85 -0.64 4.80 -9.08
C HIS A 85 0.82 4.64 -9.51
N LEU A 86 1.51 3.62 -8.99
CA LEU A 86 2.92 3.38 -9.30
C LEU A 86 3.15 2.01 -9.95
N LEU A 87 2.95 0.91 -9.21
CA LEU A 87 3.46 -0.40 -9.64
C LEU A 87 2.76 -0.92 -10.90
N ILE A 88 1.42 -0.91 -10.94
CA ILE A 88 0.65 -1.35 -12.11
C ILE A 88 1.02 -0.52 -13.36
N PRO A 89 0.97 0.82 -13.33
CA PRO A 89 1.40 1.64 -14.46
C PRO A 89 2.84 1.36 -14.90
N LEU A 90 3.77 1.19 -13.97
CA LEU A 90 5.18 0.91 -14.25
C LEU A 90 5.37 -0.46 -14.93
N PHE A 91 4.66 -1.49 -14.48
CA PHE A 91 4.70 -2.83 -15.07
C PHE A 91 4.15 -2.86 -16.50
N LEU A 92 3.01 -2.22 -16.73
CA LEU A 92 2.43 -2.10 -18.06
C LEU A 92 3.38 -1.36 -19.01
N ARG A 93 3.99 -0.26 -18.54
CA ARG A 93 4.97 0.51 -19.32
C ARG A 93 6.19 -0.33 -19.70
N THR A 94 6.83 -0.97 -18.73
CA THR A 94 8.06 -1.75 -18.95
C THR A 94 7.81 -2.97 -19.85
N SER A 95 6.63 -3.59 -19.77
CA SER A 95 6.26 -4.71 -20.63
C SER A 95 5.93 -4.32 -22.08
N THR A 96 5.44 -3.10 -22.31
CA THR A 96 5.06 -2.62 -23.65
C THR A 96 6.20 -1.87 -24.37
N ASN A 97 7.31 -1.59 -23.67
CA ASN A 97 8.46 -0.89 -24.22
C ASN A 97 9.73 -1.75 -24.15
N PRO A 98 10.20 -2.34 -25.27
CA PRO A 98 11.36 -3.24 -25.29
C PRO A 98 12.65 -2.63 -24.73
N ARG A 99 12.81 -1.29 -24.79
CA ARG A 99 13.98 -0.58 -24.25
C ARG A 99 13.97 -0.52 -22.72
N GLU A 100 12.80 -0.65 -22.10
CA GLU A 100 12.59 -0.59 -20.66
C GLU A 100 12.31 -1.98 -20.05
N ALA A 101 12.24 -3.03 -20.88
CA ALA A 101 11.80 -4.37 -20.49
C ALA A 101 12.72 -5.09 -19.49
N SER A 102 14.02 -4.74 -19.47
CA SER A 102 15.00 -5.35 -18.57
C SER A 102 15.16 -4.63 -17.23
N VAL A 103 14.37 -3.59 -16.95
CA VAL A 103 14.50 -2.80 -15.71
C VAL A 103 13.98 -3.56 -14.49
N ILE A 104 12.96 -4.40 -14.67
CA ILE A 104 12.33 -5.19 -13.60
C ILE A 104 12.96 -6.58 -13.53
N HIS A 105 13.46 -6.94 -12.36
CA HIS A 105 14.15 -8.20 -12.10
C HIS A 105 13.34 -9.12 -11.18
N GLY A 106 13.72 -10.40 -11.09
CA GLY A 106 13.05 -11.35 -10.20
C GLY A 106 13.00 -10.92 -8.73
N LYS A 107 14.02 -10.19 -8.24
CA LYS A 107 14.01 -9.64 -6.87
C LYS A 107 12.94 -8.56 -6.66
N ASP A 108 12.66 -7.75 -7.67
CA ASP A 108 11.64 -6.71 -7.63
C ASP A 108 10.25 -7.35 -7.52
N LEU A 109 10.02 -8.42 -8.28
CA LEU A 109 8.78 -9.20 -8.19
C LEU A 109 8.65 -9.91 -6.83
N SER A 110 9.74 -10.45 -6.31
CA SER A 110 9.75 -11.05 -4.96
C SER A 110 9.41 -10.01 -3.89
N PHE A 111 9.95 -8.79 -4.01
CA PHE A 111 9.60 -7.65 -3.16
C PHE A 111 8.10 -7.33 -3.25
N CYS A 112 7.54 -7.17 -4.45
CA CYS A 112 6.12 -6.87 -4.63
C CYS A 112 5.20 -7.95 -4.04
N LEU A 113 5.55 -9.23 -4.21
CA LEU A 113 4.78 -10.33 -3.62
C LEU A 113 4.82 -10.29 -2.08
N SER A 114 5.97 -9.96 -1.49
CA SER A 114 6.08 -9.77 -0.05
C SER A 114 5.27 -8.55 0.42
N LEU A 115 5.36 -7.43 -0.30
CA LEU A 115 4.60 -6.21 -0.01
C LEU A 115 3.08 -6.49 0.02
N MET A 116 2.56 -7.18 -1.00
CA MET A 116 1.15 -7.58 -1.05
C MET A 116 0.79 -8.58 0.06
N GLN A 117 1.69 -9.52 0.38
CA GLN A 117 1.45 -10.48 1.47
C GLN A 117 1.34 -9.77 2.82
N HIS A 118 2.21 -8.80 3.09
CA HIS A 118 2.16 -8.02 4.33
C HIS A 118 0.89 -7.19 4.46
N ALA A 119 0.35 -6.70 3.34
CA ALA A 119 -0.91 -5.95 3.33
C ALA A 119 -2.13 -6.79 3.73
N ILE A 120 -2.15 -8.09 3.41
CA ILE A 120 -3.26 -9.02 3.74
C ILE A 120 -2.97 -9.93 4.95
N SER A 121 -1.72 -9.94 5.42
CA SER A 121 -1.28 -10.70 6.60
C SER A 121 -0.43 -9.80 7.49
N PRO A 122 -1.00 -8.72 8.06
CA PRO A 122 -0.27 -7.87 8.99
C PRO A 122 0.20 -8.74 10.16
N PRO A 123 1.45 -8.58 10.64
CA PRO A 123 1.94 -9.34 11.78
C PRO A 123 0.93 -9.27 12.92
N ILE A 124 0.52 -10.44 13.44
CA ILE A 124 -0.31 -10.52 14.64
C ILE A 124 0.53 -9.90 15.74
N GLY A 125 0.22 -8.64 16.08
CA GLY A 125 0.95 -7.91 17.11
C GLY A 125 0.81 -8.67 18.42
N LYS A 126 1.96 -9.09 18.98
CA LYS A 126 2.06 -9.18 20.43
C LYS A 126 1.70 -7.79 20.96
N HIS A 127 0.67 -7.70 21.79
CA HIS A 127 0.27 -6.49 22.48
C HIS A 127 1.53 -5.84 23.09
N SER A 128 2.01 -4.76 22.48
CA SER A 128 2.98 -3.88 23.12
C SER A 128 2.17 -2.80 23.80
N THR A 129 2.17 -2.84 25.13
CA THR A 129 1.60 -1.82 25.99
C THR A 129 2.50 -0.58 25.92
N ALA A 130 2.20 0.34 25.01
CA ALA A 130 2.70 1.71 25.06
C ALA A 130 1.56 2.67 24.71
N PRO A 131 1.19 3.61 25.59
CA PRO A 131 0.12 4.56 25.32
C PRO A 131 0.65 5.66 24.41
N THR A 132 0.16 5.71 23.17
CA THR A 132 0.33 6.89 22.31
C THR A 132 -0.96 7.70 22.37
N THR A 133 -0.90 8.80 23.10
CA THR A 133 -1.92 9.83 23.20
C THR A 133 -2.01 10.61 21.89
N THR A 134 -2.99 10.28 21.05
CA THR A 134 -3.58 11.24 20.11
C THR A 134 -5.02 10.82 19.83
N SER A 135 -5.94 11.39 20.60
CA SER A 135 -7.38 11.16 20.50
C SER A 135 -7.97 11.83 19.26
N THR A 136 -8.60 11.04 18.39
CA THR A 136 -9.82 11.43 17.68
C THR A 136 -10.66 10.18 17.47
N THR A 137 -11.45 9.83 18.49
CA THR A 137 -12.51 8.83 18.38
C THR A 137 -13.82 9.54 18.69
N LEU A 138 -14.76 9.43 17.75
CA LEU A 138 -16.16 9.83 17.92
C LEU A 138 -16.70 9.22 19.21
N ALA A 139 -16.86 10.05 20.24
CA ALA A 139 -17.42 9.66 21.52
C ALA A 139 -18.95 9.85 21.46
N THR A 140 -19.68 8.74 21.32
CA THR A 140 -21.09 8.69 21.71
C THR A 140 -21.16 8.64 23.23
N THR A 141 -21.77 9.66 23.80
CA THR A 141 -21.99 9.87 25.23
C THR A 141 -22.74 8.70 25.88
N PHE A 142 -22.16 8.07 26.90
CA PHE A 142 -22.92 7.47 28.00
C PHE A 142 -22.23 7.76 29.34
N ILE A 143 -23.08 7.98 30.33
CA ILE A 143 -22.86 8.68 31.59
C ILE A 143 -22.29 7.76 32.69
N ARG A 144 -21.31 8.29 33.45
CA ARG A 144 -21.01 8.12 34.90
C ARG A 144 -20.74 6.72 35.48
N GLY A 145 -19.61 6.58 36.18
CA GLY A 145 -19.39 5.52 37.16
C GLY A 145 -17.94 5.44 37.67
N ASP A 146 -17.76 5.32 38.96
CA ASP A 146 -16.57 5.60 39.77
C ASP A 146 -15.59 4.40 39.92
N ILE A 147 -14.34 4.74 40.22
CA ILE A 147 -13.23 4.01 40.89
C ILE A 147 -13.07 2.45 40.90
N THR A 148 -11.82 2.06 40.63
CA THR A 148 -11.06 0.85 41.08
C THR A 148 -11.39 -0.53 40.51
N GLY A 149 -10.34 -1.28 40.14
CA GLY A 149 -10.36 -2.74 40.18
C GLY A 149 -10.05 -3.47 38.87
N ARG A 150 -9.08 -4.38 38.95
CA ARG A 150 -8.70 -5.39 37.95
C ARG A 150 -9.89 -6.30 37.57
N GLN A 151 -10.03 -6.63 36.28
CA GLN A 151 -10.09 -7.99 35.73
C GLN A 151 -10.81 -8.01 34.37
N GLY A 152 -10.20 -8.72 33.42
CA GLY A 152 -10.90 -9.16 32.22
C GLY A 152 -12.12 -9.99 32.64
N SER A 153 -13.28 -9.57 32.15
CA SER A 153 -14.52 -10.29 32.35
C SER A 153 -15.17 -10.47 30.98
N VAL A 154 -15.21 -11.73 30.56
CA VAL A 154 -15.93 -12.20 29.38
C VAL A 154 -17.40 -12.33 29.79
N SER A 155 -18.29 -11.54 29.19
CA SER A 155 -19.73 -11.72 29.38
C SER A 155 -20.24 -12.74 28.36
N VAL A 156 -20.61 -13.92 28.88
CA VAL A 156 -21.43 -14.91 28.18
C VAL A 156 -22.89 -14.54 28.41
N THR A 157 -23.66 -14.28 27.36
CA THR A 157 -25.13 -14.20 27.46
C THR A 157 -25.73 -15.58 27.25
N ASP A 158 -26.70 -15.95 28.09
CA ASP A 158 -27.39 -17.25 28.17
C ASP A 158 -28.34 -17.54 26.99
N ARG A 159 -28.09 -16.96 25.82
CA ARG A 159 -28.83 -17.26 24.58
C ARG A 159 -27.96 -17.01 23.36
N GLY A 160 -27.14 -18.00 23.03
CA GLY A 160 -26.60 -18.28 21.69
C GLY A 160 -25.77 -17.17 21.04
N HIS A 161 -24.57 -17.57 20.59
CA HIS A 161 -23.58 -16.77 19.87
C HIS A 161 -22.64 -15.98 20.80
N SER A 162 -21.70 -16.72 21.42
CA SER A 162 -20.36 -16.17 21.62
C SER A 162 -19.84 -15.69 20.27
N ALA A 163 -20.01 -14.40 19.97
CA ALA A 163 -19.19 -13.76 18.98
C ALA A 163 -17.80 -13.66 19.59
N THR A 164 -16.99 -14.72 19.42
CA THR A 164 -15.55 -14.51 19.31
C THR A 164 -15.41 -13.58 18.12
N VAL A 165 -15.35 -12.27 18.37
CA VAL A 165 -14.92 -11.30 17.37
C VAL A 165 -13.52 -11.77 17.02
N SER A 166 -13.44 -12.51 15.91
CA SER A 166 -12.17 -12.96 15.37
C SER A 166 -11.32 -11.70 15.26
N THR A 167 -10.20 -11.66 15.97
CA THR A 167 -9.21 -10.59 15.87
C THR A 167 -8.50 -10.61 14.51
N LEU A 168 -9.12 -11.20 13.49
CA LEU A 168 -8.84 -10.94 12.09
C LEU A 168 -9.19 -9.48 11.83
N ARG A 169 -8.18 -8.63 11.72
CA ARG A 169 -8.36 -7.31 11.11
C ARG A 169 -8.97 -7.55 9.73
N ILE A 170 -10.16 -7.00 9.51
CA ILE A 170 -10.86 -7.06 8.24
C ILE A 170 -10.00 -6.32 7.22
N VAL A 171 -9.39 -7.05 6.29
CA VAL A 171 -8.76 -6.46 5.11
C VAL A 171 -9.89 -5.81 4.29
N ARG A 172 -9.72 -4.55 3.92
CA ARG A 172 -10.69 -3.85 3.07
C ARG A 172 -10.80 -4.56 1.73
N ASP A 173 -12.03 -4.77 1.24
CA ASP A 173 -12.26 -5.39 -0.08
C ASP A 173 -11.51 -4.66 -1.20
N SER A 174 -11.41 -3.34 -1.11
CA SER A 174 -10.70 -2.49 -2.07
C SER A 174 -9.19 -2.82 -2.15
N VAL A 175 -8.56 -3.15 -1.01
CA VAL A 175 -7.16 -3.59 -0.94
C VAL A 175 -6.99 -4.94 -1.63
N SER A 176 -7.86 -5.90 -1.32
CA SER A 176 -7.86 -7.22 -1.95
C SER A 176 -8.02 -7.09 -3.48
N GLN A 177 -8.96 -6.28 -3.94
CA GLN A 177 -9.18 -6.01 -5.37
C GLN A 177 -7.93 -5.42 -6.05
N CYS A 178 -7.26 -4.45 -5.41
CA CYS A 178 -6.02 -3.87 -5.93
C CYS A 178 -4.89 -4.90 -6.03
N ILE A 179 -4.76 -5.79 -5.03
CA ILE A 179 -3.78 -6.87 -5.02
C ILE A 179 -4.06 -7.88 -6.14
N TYR A 180 -5.33 -8.30 -6.31
CA TYR A 180 -5.72 -9.19 -7.39
C TYR A 180 -5.44 -8.58 -8.78
N LEU A 181 -5.71 -7.27 -8.94
CA LEU A 181 -5.38 -6.54 -10.16
C LEU A 181 -3.87 -6.53 -10.42
N ALA A 182 -3.08 -6.17 -9.40
CA ALA A 182 -1.62 -6.14 -9.51
C ALA A 182 -1.04 -7.52 -9.86
N LEU A 183 -1.55 -8.60 -9.25
CA LEU A 183 -1.14 -9.96 -9.58
C LEU A 183 -1.43 -10.33 -11.03
N LYS A 184 -2.62 -10.02 -11.54
CA LYS A 184 -2.98 -10.26 -12.95
C LYS A 184 -2.03 -9.51 -13.90
N VAL A 185 -1.72 -8.25 -13.59
CA VAL A 185 -0.77 -7.45 -14.38
C VAL A 185 0.64 -8.04 -14.30
N MET A 186 1.12 -8.42 -13.12
CA MET A 186 2.43 -9.06 -12.97
C MET A 186 2.52 -10.39 -13.75
N MET A 187 1.47 -11.22 -13.73
CA MET A 187 1.41 -12.47 -14.49
C MET A 187 1.46 -12.22 -15.99
N LEU A 188 0.72 -11.21 -16.47
CA LEU A 188 0.69 -10.81 -17.87
C LEU A 188 2.04 -10.25 -18.35
N CYS A 189 2.67 -9.38 -17.55
CA CYS A 189 3.91 -8.69 -17.91
C CYS A 189 5.17 -9.57 -17.70
N PHE A 190 5.18 -10.43 -16.69
CA PHE A 190 6.40 -11.09 -16.19
C PHE A 190 6.24 -12.59 -15.91
N GLY A 191 5.32 -13.29 -16.58
CA GLY A 191 5.03 -14.71 -16.33
C GLY A 191 6.27 -15.63 -16.28
N LYS A 192 7.27 -15.39 -17.14
CA LYS A 192 8.54 -16.14 -17.13
C LYS A 192 9.34 -15.91 -15.83
N LEU A 193 9.49 -14.66 -15.40
CA LEU A 193 10.19 -14.31 -14.17
C LEU A 193 9.43 -14.76 -12.90
N LEU A 194 8.10 -14.86 -12.98
CA LEU A 194 7.23 -15.33 -11.89
C LEU A 194 7.25 -16.84 -11.67
N THR A 195 7.68 -17.62 -12.67
CA THR A 195 7.67 -19.09 -12.61
C THR A 195 8.28 -19.68 -11.32
N PRO A 196 9.49 -19.28 -10.87
CA PRO A 196 10.05 -19.77 -9.61
C PRO A 196 9.31 -19.29 -8.35
N MET A 197 8.40 -18.32 -8.46
CA MET A 197 7.69 -17.69 -7.35
C MET A 197 6.20 -18.04 -7.29
N TRP A 198 5.71 -18.98 -8.12
CA TRP A 198 4.32 -19.44 -8.08
C TRP A 198 3.81 -19.82 -6.68
N PRO A 199 4.60 -20.47 -5.79
CA PRO A 199 4.16 -20.74 -4.42
C PRO A 199 3.86 -19.48 -3.60
N LYS A 200 4.53 -18.36 -3.88
CA LYS A 200 4.20 -17.05 -3.26
C LYS A 200 2.91 -16.49 -3.83
N VAL A 201 2.75 -16.54 -5.16
CA VAL A 201 1.52 -16.08 -5.84
C VAL A 201 0.29 -16.84 -5.33
N ALA A 202 0.37 -18.17 -5.24
CA ALA A 202 -0.73 -19.01 -4.77
C ALA A 202 -1.19 -18.69 -3.34
N ARG A 203 -0.29 -18.15 -2.48
CA ARG A 203 -0.67 -17.73 -1.12
C ARG A 203 -1.49 -16.44 -1.08
N LEU A 204 -1.37 -15.59 -2.11
CA LEU A 204 -2.10 -14.32 -2.21
C LEU A 204 -3.49 -14.48 -2.83
N VAL A 205 -3.74 -15.59 -3.54
CA VAL A 205 -5.01 -15.88 -4.24
C VAL A 205 -6.01 -16.66 -3.37
N LYS A 206 -5.73 -16.78 -2.08
CA LYS A 206 -6.56 -17.54 -1.13
C LYS A 206 -7.81 -16.78 -0.70
#